data_AF-A0A359E6Y6-F1
#
_entry.id   AF-A0A359E6Y6-F1
#
_cell.length_a   1.000
_cell.length_b   1.000
_cell.length_c   1.000
_cell.angle_alpha   90.00
_cell.angle_beta   90.00
_cell.angle_gamma   90.00
#
_symmetry.space_group_name_H-M   'P 1'
#
loop_
_entity.id
_entity.type
_entity.pdbx_description
1 polymer ?
#
loop_
_entity_poly.entity_id
_entity_poly.type
_entity_poly.pdbx_seq_one_letter_code
_entity_poly.pdbx_strand_id
1 'polypeptide(L)'
;SGRSQAKKSNKRAKEAEKKQREHNEKVAKLTNEHNAKLDQADKANYYAMRDYSHETSMKNWKRGKEIQDFKYLNELKQFEKSNAIGNQQLGLNAEGMAVGIESEQNVIQEAFIQNSFQQQQNLSALKQAYFENRLADKEAGIELQGIGERKLLGQQAVQDSVNQLMSQNALQKESAMVESLIAEGQAQLGQAGKSTMKGRQASKAALHRGLMALESELSGKYKQAALQLAELNVESSLATVGVGLNLQRIDNAIENAEAEAMANAEVMAANMASQIRTSQNNLQQMSLERKVADVNTKAGMMLFPEKLSYDPAPTKPPERIFVDRMKAIPGFVPPA
;
A
#
# COMPACT_ATOMS: atom_id res chain seq x y z
N SER A 1 87.05 118.83 -37.61
CA SER A 1 87.31 118.06 -36.36
C SER A 1 86.57 116.70 -36.30
N GLY A 2 86.36 115.98 -37.43
CA GLY A 2 85.60 114.71 -37.45
C GLY A 2 86.38 113.41 -37.14
N ARG A 3 87.71 113.41 -37.29
CA ARG A 3 88.56 112.20 -37.11
C ARG A 3 88.68 111.73 -35.65
N SER A 4 88.51 112.64 -34.68
CA SER A 4 88.55 112.36 -33.23
C SER A 4 87.23 111.74 -32.73
N GLN A 5 86.10 112.15 -33.31
CA GLN A 5 84.75 111.74 -32.92
C GLN A 5 84.43 110.32 -33.39
N ALA A 6 84.84 109.95 -34.61
CA ALA A 6 84.75 108.58 -35.13
C ALA A 6 85.60 107.58 -34.31
N LYS A 7 86.81 108.00 -33.88
CA LYS A 7 87.70 107.15 -33.06
C LYS A 7 87.12 106.89 -31.66
N LYS A 8 86.46 107.89 -31.05
CA LYS A 8 85.70 107.75 -29.79
C LYS A 8 84.44 106.90 -29.95
N SER A 9 83.70 107.05 -31.06
CA SER A 9 82.53 106.22 -31.38
C SER A 9 82.91 104.75 -31.56
N ASN A 10 83.96 104.46 -32.34
CA ASN A 10 84.46 103.11 -32.54
C ASN A 10 85.00 102.47 -31.26
N LYS A 11 85.62 103.26 -30.38
CA LYS A 11 86.06 102.78 -29.06
C LYS A 11 84.85 102.43 -28.16
N ARG A 12 83.82 103.29 -28.12
CA ARG A 12 82.56 103.02 -27.39
C ARG A 12 81.80 101.83 -27.96
N ALA A 13 81.75 101.68 -29.28
CA ALA A 13 81.15 100.53 -29.95
C ALA A 13 81.89 99.23 -29.59
N LYS A 14 83.23 99.23 -29.63
CA LYS A 14 84.04 98.08 -29.17
C LYS A 14 83.87 97.77 -27.69
N GLU A 15 83.77 98.79 -26.83
CA GLU A 15 83.50 98.59 -25.40
C GLU A 15 82.09 98.07 -25.13
N ALA A 16 81.09 98.54 -25.89
CA ALA A 16 79.71 98.05 -25.82
C ALA A 16 79.60 96.62 -26.36
N GLU A 17 80.23 96.31 -27.49
CA GLU A 17 80.34 94.97 -28.06
C GLU A 17 81.03 94.01 -27.08
N LYS A 18 82.13 94.43 -26.45
CA LYS A 18 82.81 93.64 -25.41
C LYS A 18 81.90 93.37 -24.22
N LYS A 19 81.20 94.39 -23.70
CA LYS A 19 80.24 94.23 -22.59
C LYS A 19 79.05 93.35 -22.97
N GLN A 20 78.55 93.45 -24.20
CA GLN A 20 77.48 92.61 -24.72
C GLN A 20 77.94 91.16 -24.87
N ARG A 21 79.16 90.94 -25.35
CA ARG A 21 79.76 89.60 -25.42
C ARG A 21 79.94 88.99 -24.04
N GLU A 22 80.49 89.73 -23.08
CA GLU A 22 80.63 89.28 -21.69
C GLU A 22 79.27 89.00 -21.04
N HIS A 23 78.24 89.81 -21.31
CA HIS A 23 76.88 89.57 -20.85
C HIS A 23 76.30 88.30 -21.47
N ASN A 24 76.43 88.12 -22.79
CA ASN A 24 75.96 86.95 -23.52
C ASN A 24 76.68 85.66 -23.08
N GLU A 25 77.98 85.74 -22.80
CA GLU A 25 78.76 84.63 -22.23
C GLU A 25 78.25 84.26 -20.83
N LYS A 26 77.95 85.25 -19.98
CA LYS A 26 77.37 85.02 -18.64
C LYS A 26 75.98 84.41 -18.73
N VAL A 27 75.11 84.92 -19.60
CA VAL A 27 73.76 84.37 -19.82
C VAL A 27 73.84 82.94 -20.33
N ALA A 28 74.65 82.67 -21.37
CA ALA A 28 74.85 81.31 -21.90
C ALA A 28 75.36 80.35 -20.82
N LYS A 29 76.32 80.78 -19.98
CA LYS A 29 76.81 79.99 -18.85
C LYS A 29 75.70 79.67 -17.85
N LEU A 30 74.94 80.67 -17.41
CA LEU A 30 73.83 80.50 -16.47
C LEU A 30 72.71 79.62 -17.05
N THR A 31 72.38 79.77 -18.33
CA THR A 31 71.41 78.92 -19.03
C THR A 31 71.88 77.47 -19.10
N ASN A 32 73.16 77.22 -19.40
CA ASN A 32 73.73 75.88 -19.41
C ASN A 32 73.75 75.25 -18.00
N GLU A 33 74.08 76.02 -16.96
CA GLU A 33 74.02 75.59 -15.56
C GLU A 33 72.59 75.24 -15.12
N HIS A 34 71.60 76.05 -15.52
CA HIS A 34 70.18 75.78 -15.27
C HIS A 34 69.70 74.53 -16.02
N ASN A 35 70.05 74.39 -17.30
CA ASN A 35 69.69 73.22 -18.11
C ASN A 35 70.29 71.94 -17.54
N ALA A 36 71.55 71.97 -17.06
CA ALA A 36 72.16 70.81 -16.41
C ALA A 36 71.42 70.39 -15.14
N LYS A 37 70.97 71.36 -14.32
CA LYS A 37 70.14 71.08 -13.13
C LYS A 37 68.78 70.52 -13.50
N LEU A 38 68.14 71.05 -14.55
CA LEU A 38 66.86 70.53 -15.04
C LEU A 38 67.01 69.12 -15.59
N ASP A 39 68.04 68.83 -16.38
CA ASP A 39 68.29 67.48 -16.92
C ASP A 39 68.54 66.47 -15.79
N GLN A 40 69.25 66.88 -14.73
CA GLN A 40 69.42 66.05 -13.54
C GLN A 40 68.10 65.80 -12.81
N ALA A 41 67.28 66.85 -12.63
CA ALA A 41 65.97 66.74 -12.00
C ALA A 41 64.99 65.87 -12.83
N ASP A 42 64.98 66.03 -14.16
CA ASP A 42 64.15 65.23 -15.08
C ASP A 42 64.56 63.75 -15.04
N LYS A 43 65.87 63.46 -15.03
CA LYS A 43 66.40 62.10 -14.86
C LYS A 43 65.96 61.50 -13.52
N ALA A 44 66.14 62.23 -12.42
CA ALA A 44 65.75 61.78 -11.09
C ALA A 44 64.24 61.55 -10.96
N ASN A 45 63.42 62.48 -11.46
CA ASN A 45 61.96 62.37 -11.45
C ASN A 45 61.48 61.16 -12.26
N TYR A 46 62.04 60.94 -13.46
CA TYR A 46 61.70 59.77 -14.26
C TYR A 46 62.03 58.45 -13.54
N TYR A 47 63.24 58.32 -12.97
CA TYR A 47 63.60 57.10 -12.24
C TYR A 47 62.72 56.88 -11.01
N ALA A 48 62.44 57.94 -10.24
CA ALA A 48 61.54 57.88 -9.09
C ALA A 48 60.11 57.47 -9.50
N MET A 49 59.55 58.05 -10.56
CA MET A 49 58.22 57.69 -11.06
C MET A 49 58.18 56.27 -11.62
N ARG A 50 59.22 55.86 -12.36
CA ARG A 50 59.33 54.52 -12.93
C ARG A 50 59.39 53.45 -11.83
N ASP A 51 60.22 53.67 -10.82
CA ASP A 51 60.40 52.73 -9.72
C ASP A 51 59.14 52.68 -8.84
N TYR A 52 58.51 53.82 -8.55
CA TYR A 52 57.23 53.89 -7.84
C TYR A 52 56.10 53.17 -8.60
N SER A 53 55.99 53.38 -9.91
CA SER A 53 54.98 52.74 -10.76
C SER A 53 55.17 51.22 -10.80
N HIS A 54 56.41 50.75 -10.96
CA HIS A 54 56.73 49.33 -10.92
C HIS A 54 56.48 48.71 -9.54
N GLU A 55 56.91 49.36 -8.45
CA GLU A 55 56.67 48.88 -7.08
C GLU A 55 55.17 48.78 -6.77
N THR A 56 54.40 49.81 -7.14
CA THR A 56 52.94 49.83 -6.99
C THR A 56 52.30 48.70 -7.79
N SER A 57 52.72 48.50 -9.03
CA SER A 57 52.22 47.41 -9.89
C SER A 57 52.55 46.04 -9.28
N MET A 58 53.76 45.86 -8.77
CA MET A 58 54.18 44.62 -8.09
C MET A 58 53.38 44.36 -6.80
N LYS A 59 53.09 45.40 -6.01
CA LYS A 59 52.22 45.28 -4.82
C LYS A 59 50.81 44.86 -5.21
N ASN A 60 50.23 45.50 -6.23
CA ASN A 60 48.90 45.16 -6.74
C ASN A 60 48.84 43.73 -7.27
N TRP A 61 49.87 43.28 -8.01
CA TRP A 61 49.96 41.91 -8.49
C TRP A 61 50.02 40.89 -7.35
N LYS A 62 50.90 41.10 -6.35
CA LYS A 62 50.97 40.24 -5.16
C LYS A 62 49.62 40.17 -4.43
N ARG A 63 48.96 41.32 -4.27
CA ARG A 63 47.64 41.40 -3.64
C ARG A 63 46.58 40.66 -4.48
N GLY A 64 46.63 40.77 -5.80
CA GLY A 64 45.76 40.03 -6.71
C GLY A 64 45.91 38.52 -6.54
N LYS A 65 47.15 38.02 -6.42
CA LYS A 65 47.42 36.61 -6.14
C LYS A 65 46.80 36.15 -4.81
N GLU A 66 47.01 36.90 -3.73
CA GLU A 66 46.42 36.58 -2.42
C GLU A 66 44.89 36.53 -2.48
N ILE A 67 44.26 37.47 -3.19
CA ILE A 67 42.81 37.49 -3.37
C ILE A 67 42.35 36.25 -4.14
N GLN A 68 43.06 35.87 -5.20
CA GLN A 68 42.75 34.68 -5.99
C GLN A 68 42.90 33.39 -5.14
N ASP A 69 43.96 33.29 -4.34
CA ASP A 69 44.15 32.16 -3.43
C ASP A 69 43.05 32.09 -2.37
N PHE A 70 42.65 33.23 -1.80
CA PHE A 70 41.57 33.28 -0.82
C PHE A 70 40.22 32.89 -1.43
N LYS A 71 39.92 33.33 -2.66
CA LYS A 71 38.72 32.93 -3.39
C LYS A 71 38.70 31.42 -3.63
N TYR A 72 39.79 30.86 -4.14
CA TYR A 72 39.92 29.42 -4.38
C TYR A 72 39.75 28.61 -3.08
N LEU A 73 40.36 29.05 -1.97
CA LEU A 73 40.20 28.39 -0.67
C LEU A 73 38.76 28.42 -0.16
N ASN A 74 38.01 29.50 -0.40
CA ASN A 74 36.61 29.56 -0.02
C ASN A 74 35.72 28.66 -0.90
N GLU A 75 35.97 28.64 -2.20
CA GLU A 75 35.29 27.73 -3.13
C GLU A 75 35.55 26.27 -2.77
N LEU A 76 36.79 25.93 -2.38
CA LEU A 76 37.15 24.58 -1.92
C LEU A 76 36.39 24.20 -0.65
N LYS A 77 36.29 25.09 0.34
CA LYS A 77 35.50 24.86 1.56
C LYS A 77 34.02 24.68 1.25
N GLN A 78 33.47 25.44 0.31
CA GLN A 78 32.07 25.30 -0.12
C GLN A 78 31.85 23.95 -0.81
N PHE A 79 32.78 23.53 -1.68
CA PHE A 79 32.77 22.21 -2.32
C PHE A 79 32.82 21.08 -1.28
N GLU A 80 33.74 21.12 -0.32
CA GLU A 80 33.84 20.11 0.74
C GLU A 80 32.54 20.01 1.55
N LYS A 81 31.98 21.16 1.94
CA LYS A 81 30.70 21.21 2.67
C LYS A 81 29.55 20.67 1.81
N SER A 82 29.48 21.06 0.54
CA SER A 82 28.46 20.57 -0.40
C SER A 82 28.53 19.06 -0.57
N ASN A 83 29.73 18.49 -0.69
CA ASN A 83 29.93 17.05 -0.76
C ASN A 83 29.55 16.33 0.53
N ALA A 84 29.91 16.89 1.69
CA ALA A 84 29.54 16.30 2.98
C ALA A 84 28.01 16.22 3.14
N ILE A 85 27.30 17.31 2.81
CA ILE A 85 25.83 17.36 2.83
C ILE A 85 25.24 16.39 1.80
N GLY A 86 25.77 16.39 0.57
CA GLY A 86 25.31 15.49 -0.48
C GLY A 86 25.45 14.01 -0.09
N ASN A 87 26.60 13.62 0.46
CA ASN A 87 26.84 12.25 0.93
C ASN A 87 25.92 11.87 2.10
N GLN A 88 25.69 12.78 3.05
CA GLN A 88 24.75 12.55 4.14
C GLN A 88 23.32 12.36 3.59
N GLN A 89 22.90 13.18 2.62
CA GLN A 89 21.58 13.06 2.00
C GLN A 89 21.43 11.75 1.23
N LEU A 90 22.46 11.28 0.52
CA LEU A 90 22.46 9.96 -0.13
C LEU A 90 22.31 8.82 0.91
N GLY A 91 22.93 8.96 2.08
CA GLY A 91 22.75 8.05 3.21
C GLY A 91 21.30 8.03 3.71
N LEU A 92 20.72 9.21 3.95
CA LEU A 92 19.33 9.37 4.38
C LEU A 92 18.33 8.82 3.36
N ASN A 93 18.57 9.01 2.06
CA ASN A 93 17.73 8.44 1.01
C ASN A 93 17.77 6.90 1.04
N ALA A 94 18.94 6.31 1.32
CA ALA A 94 19.10 4.86 1.45
C ALA A 94 18.42 4.32 2.73
N GLU A 95 18.57 5.01 3.86
CA GLU A 95 17.88 4.67 5.11
C GLU A 95 16.36 4.78 4.97
N GLY A 96 15.85 5.84 4.33
CA GLY A 96 14.43 6.00 4.05
C GLY A 96 13.86 4.86 3.20
N MET A 97 14.62 4.40 2.20
CA MET A 97 14.25 3.20 1.44
C MET A 97 14.24 1.95 2.33
N ALA A 98 15.24 1.75 3.18
CA ALA A 98 15.29 0.58 4.07
C ALA A 98 14.08 0.54 5.03
N VAL A 99 13.73 1.67 5.63
CA VAL A 99 12.57 1.80 6.53
C VAL A 99 11.27 1.49 5.79
N GLY A 100 11.08 2.01 4.58
CA GLY A 100 9.84 1.69 3.85
C GLY A 100 9.81 0.23 3.35
N ILE A 101 10.95 -0.41 3.06
CA ILE A 101 10.99 -1.86 2.77
C ILE A 101 10.53 -2.65 3.99
N GLU A 102 11.03 -2.29 5.18
CA GLU A 102 10.62 -2.92 6.44
C GLU A 102 9.12 -2.71 6.71
N SER A 103 8.62 -1.50 6.47
CA SER A 103 7.18 -1.20 6.55
C SER A 103 6.36 -2.10 5.62
N GLU A 104 6.80 -2.28 4.36
CA GLU A 104 6.14 -3.15 3.40
C GLU A 104 6.17 -4.64 3.84
N GLN A 105 7.28 -5.10 4.43
CA GLN A 105 7.36 -6.44 5.01
C GLN A 105 6.37 -6.63 6.16
N ASN A 106 6.25 -5.63 7.04
CA ASN A 106 5.30 -5.66 8.14
C ASN A 106 3.85 -5.70 7.64
N VAL A 107 3.51 -4.98 6.56
CA VAL A 107 2.18 -5.03 5.93
C VAL A 107 1.88 -6.43 5.40
N ILE A 108 2.83 -7.08 4.73
CA ILE A 108 2.66 -8.48 4.26
C ILE A 108 2.49 -9.44 5.45
N GLN A 109 3.28 -9.26 6.51
CA GLN A 109 3.21 -10.11 7.69
C GLN A 109 1.86 -9.99 8.39
N GLU A 110 1.35 -8.76 8.54
CA GLU A 110 0.01 -8.51 9.08
C GLU A 110 -1.07 -9.14 8.19
N ALA A 111 -0.96 -9.00 6.86
CA ALA A 111 -1.89 -9.64 5.93
C ALA A 111 -1.88 -11.17 6.06
N PHE A 112 -0.70 -11.78 6.28
CA PHE A 112 -0.60 -13.22 6.54
C PHE A 112 -1.29 -13.63 7.83
N ILE A 113 -1.10 -12.87 8.92
CA ILE A 113 -1.75 -13.11 10.20
C ILE A 113 -3.27 -13.02 10.07
N GLN A 114 -3.78 -11.96 9.43
CA GLN A 114 -5.20 -11.78 9.17
C GLN A 114 -5.78 -12.91 8.32
N ASN A 115 -5.08 -13.30 7.25
CA ASN A 115 -5.48 -14.41 6.40
C ASN A 115 -5.53 -15.73 7.18
N SER A 116 -4.56 -16.00 8.06
CA SER A 116 -4.57 -17.18 8.93
C SER A 116 -5.78 -17.19 9.88
N PHE A 117 -6.14 -16.04 10.47
CA PHE A 117 -7.32 -15.95 11.32
C PHE A 117 -8.62 -16.19 10.53
N GLN A 118 -8.74 -15.62 9.33
CA GLN A 118 -9.90 -15.83 8.46
C GLN A 118 -10.04 -17.31 8.06
N GLN A 119 -8.92 -17.99 7.75
CA GLN A 119 -8.93 -19.43 7.45
C GLN A 119 -9.40 -20.26 8.64
N GLN A 120 -8.94 -19.94 9.85
CA GLN A 120 -9.38 -20.63 11.07
C GLN A 120 -10.87 -20.43 11.34
N GLN A 121 -11.38 -19.21 11.16
CA GLN A 121 -12.81 -18.91 11.31
C GLN A 121 -13.65 -19.68 10.28
N ASN A 122 -13.24 -19.69 9.02
CA ASN A 122 -13.93 -20.41 7.95
C ASN A 122 -13.95 -21.92 8.20
N LEU A 123 -12.83 -22.50 8.64
CA LEU A 123 -12.76 -23.91 9.00
C LEU A 123 -13.63 -24.23 10.24
N SER A 124 -13.66 -23.33 11.22
CA SER A 124 -14.48 -23.49 12.41
C SER A 124 -15.97 -23.47 12.07
N ALA A 125 -16.40 -22.56 11.20
CA ALA A 125 -17.78 -22.49 10.71
C ALA A 125 -18.17 -23.77 9.97
N LEU A 126 -17.32 -24.25 9.06
CA LEU A 126 -17.54 -25.51 8.34
C LEU A 126 -17.65 -26.70 9.30
N LYS A 127 -16.74 -26.81 10.28
CA LYS A 127 -16.79 -27.87 11.31
C LYS A 127 -18.08 -27.82 12.13
N GLN A 128 -18.54 -26.64 12.50
CA GLN A 128 -19.79 -26.46 13.23
C GLN A 128 -20.97 -26.94 12.38
N ALA A 129 -21.03 -26.55 11.10
CA ALA A 129 -22.06 -27.00 10.17
C ALA A 129 -22.08 -28.53 10.05
N TYR A 130 -20.93 -29.18 9.88
CA TYR A 130 -20.88 -30.64 9.86
C TYR A 130 -21.36 -31.28 11.16
N PHE A 131 -21.01 -30.70 12.31
CA PHE A 131 -21.41 -31.24 13.61
C PHE A 131 -22.92 -31.16 13.81
N GLU A 132 -23.52 -29.99 13.55
CA GLU A 132 -24.95 -29.76 13.66
C GLU A 132 -25.75 -30.65 12.70
N ASN A 133 -25.33 -30.71 11.44
CA ASN A 133 -26.00 -31.54 10.43
C ASN A 133 -25.87 -33.03 10.74
N ARG A 134 -24.72 -33.50 11.24
CA ARG A 134 -24.55 -34.91 11.65
C ARG A 134 -25.42 -35.28 12.85
N LEU A 135 -25.69 -34.34 13.76
CA LEU A 135 -26.64 -34.56 14.84
C LEU A 135 -28.07 -34.64 14.30
N ALA A 136 -28.44 -33.73 13.40
CA ALA A 136 -29.75 -33.73 12.75
C ALA A 136 -30.00 -35.03 11.96
N ASP A 137 -29.00 -35.55 11.25
CA ASP A 137 -29.08 -36.85 10.56
C ASP A 137 -29.37 -38.01 11.51
N LYS A 138 -28.71 -38.03 12.68
CA LYS A 138 -28.97 -39.05 13.70
C LYS A 138 -30.37 -38.93 14.27
N GLU A 139 -30.83 -37.71 14.52
CA GLU A 139 -32.18 -37.45 15.01
C GLU A 139 -33.23 -37.92 13.99
N ALA A 140 -33.05 -37.59 12.71
CA ALA A 140 -33.89 -38.07 11.61
C ALA A 140 -33.88 -39.61 11.51
N GLY A 141 -32.73 -40.26 11.69
CA GLY A 141 -32.61 -41.71 11.74
C GLY A 141 -33.42 -42.35 12.88
N ILE A 142 -33.35 -41.76 14.08
CA ILE A 142 -34.15 -42.19 15.24
C ILE A 142 -35.65 -41.96 14.98
N GLU A 143 -36.01 -40.84 14.36
CA GLU A 143 -37.40 -40.54 14.02
C GLU A 143 -37.97 -41.57 13.03
N LEU A 144 -37.22 -41.94 11.99
CA LEU A 144 -37.58 -43.00 11.04
C LEU A 144 -37.79 -44.34 11.76
N GLN A 145 -36.90 -44.72 12.67
CA GLN A 145 -37.06 -45.92 13.47
C GLN A 145 -38.35 -45.85 14.31
N GLY A 146 -38.60 -44.73 14.99
CA GLY A 146 -39.81 -44.51 15.77
C GLY A 146 -41.10 -44.56 14.95
N ILE A 147 -41.09 -44.06 13.70
CA ILE A 147 -42.22 -44.19 12.77
C ILE A 147 -42.46 -45.66 12.43
N GLY A 148 -41.41 -46.42 12.14
CA GLY A 148 -41.49 -47.85 11.86
C GLY A 148 -42.06 -48.65 13.05
N GLU A 149 -41.58 -48.37 14.26
CA GLU A 149 -42.07 -49.00 15.49
C GLU A 149 -43.53 -48.67 15.78
N ARG A 150 -43.94 -47.39 15.65
CA ARG A 150 -45.34 -46.98 15.81
C ARG A 150 -46.27 -47.68 14.82
N LYS A 151 -45.83 -47.81 13.56
CA LYS A 151 -46.55 -48.56 12.53
C LYS A 151 -46.71 -50.03 12.92
N LEU A 152 -45.63 -50.70 13.31
CA LEU A 152 -45.65 -52.11 13.69
C LEU A 152 -46.57 -52.34 14.90
N LEU A 153 -46.42 -51.54 15.96
CA LEU A 153 -47.22 -51.64 17.18
C LEU A 153 -48.70 -51.33 16.90
N GLY A 154 -48.99 -50.32 16.07
CA GLY A 154 -50.36 -50.01 15.66
C GLY A 154 -51.00 -51.14 14.86
N GLN A 155 -50.28 -51.75 13.92
CA GLN A 155 -50.77 -52.90 13.17
C GLN A 155 -51.06 -54.09 14.10
N GLN A 156 -50.16 -54.37 15.04
CA GLN A 156 -50.34 -55.43 16.03
C GLN A 156 -51.56 -55.16 16.92
N ALA A 157 -51.73 -53.94 17.43
CA ALA A 157 -52.87 -53.56 18.25
C ALA A 157 -54.20 -53.68 17.51
N VAL A 158 -54.26 -53.29 16.23
CA VAL A 158 -55.45 -53.48 15.39
C VAL A 158 -55.73 -54.97 15.18
N GLN A 159 -54.70 -55.78 14.91
CA GLN A 159 -54.84 -57.22 14.74
C GLN A 159 -55.36 -57.90 16.02
N ASP A 160 -54.81 -57.54 17.18
CA ASP A 160 -55.23 -58.07 18.48
C ASP A 160 -56.67 -57.66 18.79
N SER A 161 -57.07 -56.43 18.47
CA SER A 161 -58.46 -55.98 18.58
C SER A 161 -59.41 -56.79 17.70
N VAL A 162 -59.04 -57.04 16.45
CA VAL A 162 -59.83 -57.89 15.53
C VAL A 162 -59.96 -59.32 16.05
N ASN A 163 -58.86 -59.91 16.55
CA ASN A 163 -58.85 -61.25 17.12
C ASN A 163 -59.76 -61.34 18.36
N GLN A 164 -59.72 -60.33 19.23
CA GLN A 164 -60.58 -60.26 20.43
C GLN A 164 -62.06 -60.12 20.05
N LEU A 165 -62.38 -59.27 19.06
CA LEU A 165 -63.75 -59.11 18.54
C LEU A 165 -64.27 -60.41 17.92
N MET A 166 -63.45 -61.14 17.16
CA MET A 166 -63.81 -62.45 16.63
C MET A 166 -64.14 -63.44 17.75
N SER A 167 -63.28 -63.54 18.76
CA SER A 167 -63.48 -64.44 19.90
C SER A 167 -64.76 -64.09 20.68
N GLN A 168 -64.97 -62.80 20.97
CA GLN A 168 -66.20 -62.34 21.64
C GLN A 168 -67.45 -62.62 20.81
N ASN A 169 -67.42 -62.37 19.50
CA ASN A 169 -68.55 -62.63 18.63
C ASN A 169 -68.85 -64.13 18.53
N ALA A 170 -67.83 -64.98 18.46
CA ALA A 170 -67.98 -66.44 18.49
C ALA A 170 -68.67 -66.91 19.79
N LEU A 171 -68.22 -66.42 20.95
CA LEU A 171 -68.84 -66.70 22.25
C LEU A 171 -70.29 -66.19 22.35
N GLN A 172 -70.59 -65.02 21.77
CA GLN A 172 -71.96 -64.49 21.70
C GLN A 172 -72.86 -65.33 20.80
N LYS A 173 -72.34 -65.80 19.66
CA LYS A 173 -73.07 -66.73 18.78
C LYS A 173 -73.36 -68.06 19.46
N GLU A 174 -72.39 -68.61 20.20
CA GLU A 174 -72.58 -69.80 21.02
C GLU A 174 -73.63 -69.58 22.11
N SER A 175 -73.54 -68.47 22.84
CA SER A 175 -74.53 -68.09 23.86
C SER A 175 -75.94 -67.99 23.27
N ALA A 176 -76.10 -67.30 22.14
CA ALA A 176 -77.39 -67.18 21.44
C ALA A 176 -77.93 -68.55 20.98
N MET A 177 -77.06 -69.46 20.55
CA MET A 177 -77.44 -70.82 20.17
C MET A 177 -77.90 -71.63 21.39
N VAL A 178 -77.18 -71.52 22.52
CA VAL A 178 -77.56 -72.16 23.79
C VAL A 178 -78.89 -71.62 24.30
N GLU A 179 -79.10 -70.31 24.29
CA GLU A 179 -80.37 -69.67 24.66
C GLU A 179 -81.52 -70.15 23.76
N SER A 180 -81.30 -70.25 22.45
CA SER A 180 -82.28 -70.80 21.53
C SER A 180 -82.62 -72.25 21.85
N LEU A 181 -81.64 -73.09 22.19
CA LEU A 181 -81.86 -74.49 22.58
C LEU A 181 -82.68 -74.61 23.87
N ILE A 182 -82.39 -73.77 24.87
CA ILE A 182 -83.16 -73.69 26.12
C ILE A 182 -84.61 -73.28 25.83
N ALA A 183 -84.81 -72.25 25.02
CA ALA A 183 -86.14 -71.78 24.62
C ALA A 183 -86.91 -72.86 23.82
N GLU A 184 -86.23 -73.60 22.95
CA GLU A 184 -86.81 -74.74 22.21
C GLU A 184 -87.23 -75.87 23.16
N GLY A 185 -86.40 -76.17 24.18
CA GLY A 185 -86.68 -77.15 25.23
C GLY A 185 -87.85 -76.76 26.13
N GLN A 186 -87.94 -75.48 26.55
CA GLN A 186 -89.07 -74.97 27.32
C GLN A 186 -90.37 -74.98 26.51
N ALA A 187 -90.31 -74.58 25.23
CA ALA A 187 -91.45 -74.66 24.32
C ALA A 187 -91.93 -76.11 24.14
N GLN A 188 -91.02 -77.10 24.16
CA GLN A 188 -91.36 -78.53 24.06
C GLN A 188 -92.06 -79.10 25.30
N LEU A 189 -91.89 -78.47 26.47
CA LEU A 189 -92.50 -78.88 27.74
C LEU A 189 -93.91 -78.26 27.96
N GLY A 190 -94.27 -77.19 27.24
CA GLY A 190 -95.57 -76.53 27.34
C GLY A 190 -96.56 -76.97 26.24
N GLN A 191 -97.69 -77.56 26.65
CA GLN A 191 -98.88 -77.96 25.85
C GLN A 191 -98.66 -78.57 24.45
N ALA A 192 -99.13 -79.80 24.27
CA ALA A 192 -99.10 -80.53 22.99
C ALA A 192 -100.02 -79.90 21.91
N GLY A 193 -99.47 -79.42 20.79
CA GLY A 193 -100.25 -79.01 19.61
C GLY A 193 -99.57 -78.06 18.60
N LYS A 194 -100.35 -77.49 17.67
CA LYS A 194 -99.87 -76.51 16.64
C LYS A 194 -99.15 -75.28 17.23
N SER A 195 -99.40 -74.94 18.49
CA SER A 195 -98.77 -73.82 19.21
C SER A 195 -97.30 -74.08 19.52
N THR A 196 -96.93 -75.33 19.82
CA THR A 196 -95.55 -75.76 20.08
C THR A 196 -94.66 -75.57 18.84
N MET A 197 -95.19 -75.89 17.64
CA MET A 197 -94.48 -75.67 16.38
C MET A 197 -94.25 -74.18 16.07
N LYS A 198 -95.24 -73.32 16.32
CA LYS A 198 -95.10 -71.87 16.12
C LYS A 198 -94.09 -71.26 17.10
N GLY A 199 -94.07 -71.72 18.35
CA GLY A 199 -93.07 -71.31 19.34
C GLY A 199 -91.64 -71.64 18.88
N ARG A 200 -91.40 -72.87 18.41
CA ARG A 200 -90.08 -73.25 17.85
C ARG A 200 -89.70 -72.45 16.61
N GLN A 201 -90.64 -72.21 15.71
CA GLN A 201 -90.40 -71.42 14.51
C GLN A 201 -90.06 -69.96 14.86
N ALA A 202 -90.71 -69.39 15.87
CA ALA A 202 -90.39 -68.06 16.39
C ALA A 202 -89.00 -68.01 17.04
N SER A 203 -88.62 -69.01 17.85
CA SER A 203 -87.29 -69.11 18.45
C SER A 203 -86.18 -69.22 17.41
N LYS A 204 -86.36 -70.05 16.37
CA LYS A 204 -85.41 -70.12 15.24
C LYS A 204 -85.30 -68.80 14.47
N ALA A 205 -86.42 -68.13 14.21
CA ALA A 205 -86.40 -66.82 13.54
C ALA A 205 -85.76 -65.72 14.40
N ALA A 206 -85.83 -65.83 15.73
CA ALA A 206 -85.12 -64.95 16.66
C ALA A 206 -83.61 -65.23 16.65
N LEU A 207 -83.20 -66.51 16.69
CA LEU A 207 -81.80 -66.92 16.56
C LEU A 207 -81.18 -66.42 15.25
N HIS A 208 -81.84 -66.65 14.12
CA HIS A 208 -81.34 -66.18 12.81
C HIS A 208 -81.15 -64.67 12.77
N ARG A 209 -82.08 -63.89 13.35
CA ARG A 209 -81.95 -62.43 13.45
C ARG A 209 -80.79 -62.02 14.37
N GLY A 210 -80.61 -62.69 15.50
CA GLY A 210 -79.49 -62.46 16.42
C GLY A 210 -78.13 -62.76 15.76
N LEU A 211 -78.01 -63.89 15.07
CA LEU A 211 -76.79 -64.26 14.35
C LEU A 211 -76.48 -63.28 13.19
N MET A 212 -77.49 -62.84 12.43
CA MET A 212 -77.31 -61.84 11.38
C MET A 212 -76.90 -60.47 11.93
N ALA A 213 -77.46 -60.06 13.07
CA ALA A 213 -77.05 -58.82 13.74
C ALA A 213 -75.59 -58.88 14.20
N LEU A 214 -75.20 -59.99 14.83
CA LEU A 214 -73.81 -60.24 15.26
C LEU A 214 -72.84 -60.28 14.07
N GLU A 215 -73.24 -60.87 12.94
CA GLU A 215 -72.42 -60.92 11.72
C GLU A 215 -72.28 -59.56 11.05
N SER A 216 -73.36 -58.77 10.99
CA SER A 216 -73.33 -57.39 10.51
C SER A 216 -72.43 -56.50 11.38
N GLU A 217 -72.50 -56.67 12.71
CA GLU A 217 -71.64 -55.94 13.64
C GLU A 217 -70.16 -56.30 13.44
N LEU A 218 -69.85 -57.59 13.34
CA LEU A 218 -68.49 -58.05 13.07
C LEU A 218 -67.96 -57.51 11.73
N SER A 219 -68.77 -57.54 10.67
CA SER A 219 -68.41 -56.96 9.36
C SER A 219 -68.12 -55.46 9.44
N GLY A 220 -68.92 -54.71 10.21
CA GLY A 220 -68.70 -53.28 10.47
C GLY A 220 -67.38 -53.03 11.19
N LYS A 221 -67.08 -53.84 12.22
CA LYS A 221 -65.81 -53.76 12.96
C LYS A 221 -64.60 -54.11 12.09
N TYR A 222 -64.72 -55.10 11.20
CA TYR A 222 -63.67 -55.41 10.22
C TYR A 222 -63.38 -54.25 9.29
N LYS A 223 -64.43 -53.60 8.77
CA LYS A 223 -64.26 -52.40 7.93
C LYS A 223 -63.58 -51.28 8.71
N GLN A 224 -63.94 -51.08 9.97
CA GLN A 224 -63.30 -50.10 10.84
C GLN A 224 -61.81 -50.41 11.09
N ALA A 225 -61.47 -51.67 11.36
CA ALA A 225 -60.07 -52.10 11.51
C ALA A 225 -59.26 -51.93 10.21
N ALA A 226 -59.87 -52.25 9.06
CA ALA A 226 -59.23 -52.03 7.76
C ALA A 226 -58.98 -50.54 7.47
N LEU A 227 -59.92 -49.67 7.84
CA LEU A 227 -59.73 -48.21 7.76
C LEU A 227 -58.61 -47.73 8.68
N GLN A 228 -58.56 -48.21 9.93
CA GLN A 228 -57.47 -47.87 10.86
C GLN A 228 -56.11 -48.33 10.35
N LEU A 229 -56.00 -49.51 9.74
CA LEU A 229 -54.76 -49.97 9.10
C LEU A 229 -54.37 -49.12 7.90
N ALA A 230 -55.34 -48.68 7.10
CA ALA A 230 -55.09 -47.80 5.96
C ALA A 230 -54.61 -46.42 6.43
N GLU A 231 -55.28 -45.82 7.41
CA GLU A 231 -54.88 -44.55 8.05
C GLU A 231 -53.47 -44.63 8.62
N LEU A 232 -53.15 -45.68 9.38
CA LEU A 232 -51.82 -45.90 9.95
C LEU A 232 -50.74 -46.04 8.86
N ASN A 233 -51.05 -46.71 7.75
CA ASN A 233 -50.13 -46.82 6.62
C ASN A 233 -49.90 -45.47 5.92
N VAL A 234 -50.95 -44.66 5.75
CA VAL A 234 -50.84 -43.33 5.16
C VAL A 234 -50.06 -42.38 6.07
N GLU A 235 -50.37 -42.36 7.37
CA GLU A 235 -49.70 -41.51 8.35
C GLU A 235 -48.21 -41.87 8.46
N SER A 236 -47.88 -43.15 8.58
CA SER A 236 -46.48 -43.60 8.60
C SER A 236 -45.75 -43.26 7.31
N SER A 237 -46.38 -43.44 6.14
CA SER A 237 -45.77 -43.08 4.85
C SER A 237 -45.52 -41.58 4.73
N LEU A 238 -46.47 -40.74 5.14
CA LEU A 238 -46.33 -39.29 5.11
C LEU A 238 -45.21 -38.84 6.05
N ALA A 239 -45.15 -39.40 7.26
CA ALA A 239 -44.11 -39.13 8.22
C ALA A 239 -42.73 -39.52 7.69
N THR A 240 -42.58 -40.72 7.10
CA THR A 240 -41.32 -41.16 6.47
C THR A 240 -40.87 -40.21 5.36
N VAL A 241 -41.80 -39.75 4.50
CA VAL A 241 -41.48 -38.76 3.46
C VAL A 241 -41.05 -37.43 4.08
N GLY A 242 -41.72 -36.98 5.15
CA GLY A 242 -41.36 -35.77 5.88
C GLY A 242 -39.92 -35.82 6.41
N VAL A 243 -39.52 -36.94 7.01
CA VAL A 243 -38.13 -37.13 7.47
C VAL A 243 -37.16 -37.21 6.30
N GLY A 244 -37.54 -37.86 5.19
CA GLY A 244 -36.72 -37.91 3.97
C GLY A 244 -36.44 -36.52 3.38
N LEU A 245 -37.43 -35.62 3.37
CA LEU A 245 -37.24 -34.22 2.98
C LEU A 245 -36.32 -33.46 3.94
N ASN A 246 -36.37 -33.77 5.24
CA ASN A 246 -35.46 -33.19 6.22
C ASN A 246 -34.02 -33.64 5.98
N LEU A 247 -33.78 -34.93 5.70
CA LEU A 247 -32.45 -35.44 5.32
C LEU A 247 -31.91 -34.74 4.07
N GLN A 248 -32.73 -34.56 3.03
CA GLN A 248 -32.31 -33.80 1.84
C GLN A 248 -31.96 -32.35 2.16
N ARG A 249 -32.67 -31.70 3.09
CA ARG A 249 -32.33 -30.34 3.53
C ARG A 249 -30.98 -30.30 4.27
N ILE A 250 -30.68 -31.32 5.06
CA ILE A 250 -29.40 -31.48 5.77
C ILE A 250 -28.26 -31.63 4.75
N ASP A 251 -28.41 -32.51 3.75
CA ASP A 251 -27.43 -32.69 2.68
C ASP A 251 -27.15 -31.37 1.93
N ASN A 252 -28.22 -30.66 1.52
CA ASN A 252 -28.09 -29.36 0.86
C ASN A 252 -27.42 -28.31 1.76
N ALA A 253 -27.66 -28.35 3.09
CA ALA A 253 -27.04 -27.42 4.02
C ALA A 253 -25.52 -27.66 4.13
N ILE A 254 -25.08 -28.92 4.11
CA ILE A 254 -23.65 -29.28 4.08
C ILE A 254 -23.02 -28.81 2.76
N GLU A 255 -23.64 -29.12 1.62
CA GLU A 255 -23.12 -28.72 0.31
C GLU A 255 -22.97 -27.20 0.18
N ASN A 256 -23.96 -26.44 0.68
CA ASN A 256 -23.87 -24.98 0.72
C ASN A 256 -22.75 -24.49 1.64
N ALA A 257 -22.60 -25.08 2.83
CA ALA A 257 -21.52 -24.72 3.76
C ALA A 257 -20.12 -25.02 3.19
N GLU A 258 -19.97 -26.13 2.46
CA GLU A 258 -18.74 -26.48 1.74
C GLU A 258 -18.45 -25.47 0.64
N ALA A 259 -19.44 -25.15 -0.19
CA ALA A 259 -19.31 -24.18 -1.27
C ALA A 259 -18.94 -22.77 -0.74
N GLU A 260 -19.58 -22.31 0.34
CA GLU A 260 -19.24 -21.07 1.02
C GLU A 260 -17.81 -21.10 1.55
N ALA A 261 -17.39 -22.20 2.19
CA ALA A 261 -16.04 -22.34 2.70
C ALA A 261 -15.00 -22.29 1.58
N MET A 262 -15.27 -22.92 0.44
CA MET A 262 -14.39 -22.87 -0.74
C MET A 262 -14.32 -21.47 -1.34
N ALA A 263 -15.47 -20.81 -1.54
CA ALA A 263 -15.52 -19.45 -2.07
C ALA A 263 -14.76 -18.47 -1.17
N ASN A 264 -14.95 -18.58 0.15
CA ASN A 264 -14.22 -17.79 1.13
C ASN A 264 -12.71 -18.04 1.04
N ALA A 265 -12.27 -19.29 0.87
CA ALA A 265 -10.86 -19.64 0.72
C ALA A 265 -10.24 -19.05 -0.56
N GLU A 266 -10.99 -19.04 -1.66
CA GLU A 266 -10.56 -18.40 -2.91
C GLU A 266 -10.42 -16.88 -2.76
N VAL A 267 -11.40 -16.23 -2.13
CA VAL A 267 -11.35 -14.78 -1.84
C VAL A 267 -10.16 -14.45 -0.95
N MET A 268 -9.92 -15.24 0.10
CA MET A 268 -8.75 -15.12 0.96
C MET A 268 -7.43 -15.22 0.18
N ALA A 269 -7.30 -16.21 -0.69
CA ALA A 269 -6.11 -16.40 -1.53
C ALA A 269 -5.92 -15.24 -2.52
N ALA A 270 -6.99 -14.77 -3.16
CA ALA A 270 -6.97 -13.65 -4.09
C ALA A 270 -6.59 -12.34 -3.39
N ASN A 271 -7.15 -12.08 -2.21
CA ASN A 271 -6.80 -10.92 -1.39
C ASN A 271 -5.32 -10.94 -1.01
N MET A 272 -4.80 -12.10 -0.57
CA MET A 272 -3.39 -12.25 -0.23
C MET A 272 -2.47 -12.02 -1.43
N ALA A 273 -2.81 -12.60 -2.59
CA ALA A 273 -2.07 -12.40 -3.82
C ALA A 273 -2.08 -10.92 -4.26
N SER A 274 -3.21 -10.23 -4.09
CA SER A 274 -3.34 -8.80 -4.36
C SER A 274 -2.46 -7.96 -3.43
N GLN A 275 -2.44 -8.27 -2.12
CA GLN A 275 -1.60 -7.57 -1.16
C GLN A 275 -0.11 -7.72 -1.48
N ILE A 276 0.33 -8.94 -1.81
CA ILE A 276 1.71 -9.19 -2.24
C ILE A 276 2.06 -8.37 -3.49
N ARG A 277 1.17 -8.32 -4.48
CA ARG A 277 1.39 -7.53 -5.71
C ARG A 277 1.47 -6.03 -5.44
N THR A 278 0.59 -5.50 -4.59
CA THR A 278 0.64 -4.09 -4.18
C THR A 278 1.96 -3.78 -3.50
N SER A 279 2.39 -4.62 -2.57
CA SER A 279 3.66 -4.42 -1.88
C SER A 279 4.86 -4.48 -2.83
N GLN A 280 4.87 -5.41 -3.79
CA GLN A 280 5.89 -5.45 -4.84
C GLN A 280 5.94 -4.16 -5.67
N ASN A 281 4.78 -3.60 -6.04
CA ASN A 281 4.70 -2.34 -6.77
C ASN A 281 5.22 -1.17 -5.92
N ASN A 282 4.85 -1.11 -4.64
CA ASN A 282 5.34 -0.09 -3.71
C ASN A 282 6.87 -0.15 -3.57
N LEU A 283 7.44 -1.36 -3.42
CA LEU A 283 8.88 -1.55 -3.36
C LEU A 283 9.61 -1.07 -4.63
N GLN A 284 9.02 -1.31 -5.81
CA GLN A 284 9.56 -0.79 -7.08
C GLN A 284 9.48 0.73 -7.14
N GLN A 285 8.36 1.32 -6.73
CA GLN A 285 8.17 2.76 -6.68
C GLN A 285 9.18 3.41 -5.73
N MET A 286 9.35 2.87 -4.52
CA MET A 286 10.35 3.34 -3.57
C MET A 286 11.78 3.28 -4.13
N SER A 287 12.13 2.21 -4.85
CA SER A 287 13.42 2.10 -5.52
C SER A 287 13.61 3.21 -6.56
N LEU A 288 12.57 3.55 -7.31
CA LEU A 288 12.58 4.63 -8.28
C LEU A 288 12.71 6.00 -7.59
N GLU A 289 11.92 6.25 -6.56
CA GLU A 289 11.95 7.49 -5.78
C GLU A 289 13.33 7.73 -5.17
N ARG A 290 13.96 6.69 -4.61
CA ARG A 290 15.36 6.78 -4.15
C ARG A 290 16.30 7.16 -5.28
N LYS A 291 16.22 6.50 -6.45
CA LYS A 291 17.10 6.82 -7.59
C LYS A 291 16.96 8.27 -8.02
N VAL A 292 15.73 8.79 -8.08
CA VAL A 292 15.45 10.19 -8.43
C VAL A 292 16.03 11.13 -7.37
N ALA A 293 15.82 10.85 -6.08
CA ALA A 293 16.37 11.63 -4.99
C ALA A 293 17.91 11.65 -5.00
N ASP A 294 18.54 10.50 -5.27
CA ASP A 294 19.99 10.37 -5.37
C ASP A 294 20.55 11.15 -6.57
N VAL A 295 19.88 11.13 -7.72
CA VAL A 295 20.26 11.92 -8.90
C VAL A 295 20.15 13.41 -8.60
N ASN A 296 19.06 13.86 -7.98
CA ASN A 296 18.87 15.26 -7.61
C ASN A 296 19.93 15.72 -6.59
N THR A 297 20.27 14.86 -5.63
CA THR A 297 21.32 15.12 -4.64
C THR A 297 22.68 15.30 -5.33
N LYS A 298 23.05 14.38 -6.23
CA LYS A 298 24.30 14.46 -6.99
C LYS A 298 24.35 15.68 -7.92
N ALA A 299 23.24 16.03 -8.54
CA ALA A 299 23.15 17.22 -9.39
C ALA A 299 23.27 18.53 -8.59
N GLY A 300 22.86 18.52 -7.31
CA GLY A 300 23.00 19.66 -6.40
C GLY A 300 24.39 19.78 -5.74
N MET A 301 25.26 18.79 -5.89
CA MET A 301 26.62 18.84 -5.36
C MET A 301 27.49 19.78 -6.21
N MET A 302 28.33 20.58 -5.56
CA MET A 302 29.26 21.46 -6.26
C MET A 302 30.32 20.66 -7.03
N LEU A 303 30.71 21.20 -8.19
CA LEU A 303 31.88 20.72 -8.91
C LEU A 303 33.16 21.17 -8.21
N PHE A 304 34.24 20.40 -8.41
CA PHE A 304 35.54 20.74 -7.87
C PHE A 304 36.00 22.09 -8.46
N PRO A 305 36.41 23.07 -7.63
CA PRO A 305 36.82 24.37 -8.13
C PRO A 305 38.15 24.29 -8.89
N GLU A 306 38.26 25.05 -9.97
CA GLU A 306 39.49 25.11 -10.77
C GLU A 306 40.35 26.31 -10.35
N LYS A 307 41.65 26.07 -10.13
CA LYS A 307 42.59 27.15 -9.86
C LYS A 307 43.07 27.78 -11.17
N LEU A 308 42.61 28.99 -11.45
CA LEU A 308 43.11 29.81 -12.57
C LEU A 308 44.61 30.11 -12.40
N SER A 309 45.34 30.24 -13.52
CA SER A 309 46.71 30.75 -13.49
C SER A 309 46.74 32.20 -13.02
N TYR A 310 47.83 32.62 -12.37
CA TYR A 310 48.03 34.03 -12.04
C TYR A 310 48.38 34.84 -13.29
N ASP A 311 48.03 36.12 -13.30
CA ASP A 311 48.52 37.06 -14.29
C ASP A 311 50.06 37.09 -14.29
N PRO A 312 50.72 37.35 -15.44
CA PRO A 312 52.15 37.49 -15.48
C PRO A 312 52.61 38.65 -14.58
N ALA A 313 53.78 38.50 -13.96
CA ALA A 313 54.34 39.54 -13.11
C ALA A 313 54.58 40.84 -13.91
N PRO A 314 54.25 42.02 -13.36
CA PRO A 314 54.54 43.30 -14.01
C PRO A 314 56.02 43.43 -14.37
N THR A 315 56.29 43.80 -15.60
CA THR A 315 57.66 44.09 -16.06
C THR A 315 58.01 45.55 -15.83
N LYS A 316 59.24 45.82 -15.43
CA LYS A 316 59.73 47.20 -15.29
C LYS A 316 59.68 47.92 -16.65
N PRO A 317 59.15 49.16 -16.73
CA PRO A 317 59.13 49.90 -17.97
C PRO A 317 60.54 50.07 -18.55
N PRO A 318 60.70 50.05 -19.89
CA PRO A 318 62.00 50.22 -20.52
C PRO A 318 62.62 51.56 -20.14
N GLU A 319 63.95 51.59 -20.03
CA GLU A 319 64.66 52.81 -19.69
C GLU A 319 64.51 53.85 -20.80
N ARG A 320 64.15 55.08 -20.42
CA ARG A 320 64.10 56.21 -21.35
C ARG A 320 65.52 56.61 -21.71
N ILE A 321 65.79 56.75 -23.00
CA ILE A 321 67.01 57.41 -23.48
C ILE A 321 66.84 58.91 -23.26
N PHE A 322 67.68 59.50 -22.40
CA PHE A 322 67.72 60.95 -22.18
C PHE A 322 68.64 61.59 -23.23
N VAL A 323 68.10 62.52 -24.00
CA VAL A 323 68.89 63.37 -24.90
C VAL A 323 69.27 64.64 -24.14
N ASP A 324 70.57 64.94 -24.05
CA ASP A 324 71.04 66.14 -23.36
C ASP A 324 70.58 67.41 -24.11
N ARG A 325 70.20 68.45 -23.36
CA ARG A 325 69.76 69.72 -23.95
C ARG A 325 70.90 70.38 -24.72
N MET A 326 70.57 71.07 -25.83
CA MET A 326 71.55 71.83 -26.62
C MET A 326 72.24 72.90 -25.75
N LYS A 327 73.57 73.02 -25.84
CA LYS A 327 74.33 74.06 -25.13
C LYS A 327 74.01 75.43 -25.71
N ALA A 328 73.62 76.37 -24.87
CA ALA A 328 73.48 77.77 -25.22
C ALA A 328 74.86 78.35 -25.59
N ILE A 329 74.95 78.99 -26.75
CA ILE A 329 76.13 79.75 -27.23
C ILE A 329 75.92 81.25 -26.95
N PRO A 330 77.00 82.06 -26.83
CA PRO A 330 76.87 83.50 -26.65
C PRO A 330 76.01 84.14 -27.76
N GLY A 331 74.91 84.78 -27.38
CA GLY A 331 73.90 85.34 -28.31
C GLY A 331 72.61 84.51 -28.42
N PHE A 332 72.52 83.37 -27.71
CA PHE A 332 71.28 82.61 -27.57
C PHE A 332 70.21 83.40 -26.81
N VAL A 333 69.02 83.53 -27.40
CA VAL A 333 67.82 84.07 -26.75
C VAL A 333 66.91 82.90 -26.42
N PRO A 334 66.67 82.59 -25.13
CA PRO A 334 65.71 81.55 -24.79
C PRO A 334 64.31 81.92 -25.30
N PRO A 335 63.53 80.98 -25.84
CA PRO A 335 62.11 81.21 -26.08
C PRO A 335 61.41 81.51 -24.74
N ALA A 336 60.46 82.45 -24.75
CA ALA A 336 59.69 82.89 -23.59
C ALA A 336 58.71 81.82 -23.09
#